data_AF-A0A8S1PKN8-F1
#
_entry.id   AF-A0A8S1PKN8-F1
#
_cell.length_a   1.000
_cell.length_b   1.000
_cell.length_c   1.000
_cell.angle_alpha   90.00
_cell.angle_beta   90.00
_cell.angle_gamma   90.00
#
_symmetry.space_group_name_H-M   'P 1'
#
loop_
_entity.id
_entity.type
_entity.pdbx_description
1 polymer ?
#
loop_
_entity_poly.entity_id
_entity_poly.type
_entity_poly.pdbx_seq_one_letter_code
_entity_poly.pdbx_strand_id
1 'polypeptide(L)'
;MDIIYQIIYQKVAKNQFLFKFQRVFMSKNIYKSRTYSKVSEDQKKKLLKLVCFFGFKIKDAAQQLNIKYAAAKSYMIFHRNNVMMSKHSINSQQVCQIAPLSLKKCNLTIISKIGGDVVQQLKFEYPTIKQE
;
A
#
# COMPACT_ATOMS: atom_id res chain seq x y z
N MET A 1 3.29 18.03 35.73
CA MET A 1 1.83 18.08 35.51
C MET A 1 1.67 18.19 34.01
N ASP A 2 1.63 17.04 33.32
CA ASP A 2 1.55 17.02 31.86
C ASP A 2 0.55 15.94 31.43
N ILE A 3 -0.56 16.44 30.90
CA ILE A 3 -1.74 15.69 30.44
C ILE A 3 -1.45 15.26 28.99
N ILE A 4 -1.34 13.95 28.74
CA ILE A 4 -1.21 13.41 27.37
C ILE A 4 -2.57 12.89 26.92
N TYR A 5 -3.05 13.47 25.81
CA TYR A 5 -4.33 13.18 25.17
C TYR A 5 -4.41 11.74 24.66
N GLN A 6 -5.55 11.10 24.94
CA GLN A 6 -5.95 9.79 24.44
C GLN A 6 -6.93 9.96 23.29
N ILE A 7 -6.56 9.52 22.08
CA ILE A 7 -7.48 9.48 20.93
C ILE A 7 -7.99 8.05 20.77
N ILE A 8 -9.28 7.88 21.07
CA ILE A 8 -10.07 6.67 20.88
C ILE A 8 -10.57 6.64 19.43
N TYR A 9 -10.26 5.59 18.68
CA TYR A 9 -10.96 5.32 17.41
C TYR A 9 -12.03 4.24 17.61
N GLN A 10 -13.28 4.69 17.54
CA GLN A 10 -14.47 3.85 17.57
C GLN A 10 -14.74 3.30 16.16
N LYS A 11 -15.08 2.00 16.13
CA LYS A 11 -15.46 1.20 14.97
C LYS A 11 -16.81 1.66 14.43
N VAL A 12 -16.84 2.34 13.28
CA VAL A 12 -18.09 2.64 12.58
C VAL A 12 -18.32 1.59 11.49
N ALA A 13 -19.51 1.00 11.57
CA ALA A 13 -20.02 -0.07 10.74
C ALA A 13 -20.12 0.30 9.25
N LYS A 14 -19.98 -0.73 8.42
CA LYS A 14 -20.34 -0.73 6.99
C LYS A 14 -21.77 -0.22 6.82
N ASN A 15 -21.99 0.76 5.96
CA ASN A 15 -23.24 0.87 5.19
C ASN A 15 -23.04 1.64 3.88
N GLN A 16 -23.24 0.87 2.81
CA GLN A 16 -23.64 1.20 1.43
C GLN A 16 -23.65 2.69 1.03
N PHE A 17 -22.60 3.13 0.32
CA PHE A 17 -22.69 4.32 -0.53
C PHE A 17 -23.07 3.89 -1.96
N LEU A 18 -24.36 4.00 -2.25
CA LEU A 18 -24.95 3.84 -3.57
C LEU A 18 -24.69 5.14 -4.37
N PHE A 19 -23.63 5.17 -5.17
CA PHE A 19 -23.37 6.30 -6.07
C PHE A 19 -24.33 6.25 -7.26
N LYS A 20 -25.41 7.03 -7.19
CA LYS A 20 -26.34 7.28 -8.31
C LYS A 20 -25.79 8.47 -9.12
N PHE A 21 -25.08 8.19 -10.21
CA PHE A 21 -24.72 9.22 -11.20
C PHE A 21 -25.72 9.15 -12.37
N GLN A 22 -26.66 10.08 -12.40
CA GLN A 22 -27.50 10.32 -13.57
C GLN A 22 -26.96 11.55 -14.30
N ARG A 23 -26.39 11.34 -15.49
CA ARG A 23 -26.33 12.35 -16.56
C ARG A 23 -26.45 11.65 -17.90
N VAL A 24 -27.59 11.91 -18.55
CA VAL A 24 -27.85 11.59 -19.94
C VAL A 24 -27.04 12.55 -20.80
N PHE A 25 -26.20 12.01 -21.68
CA PHE A 25 -25.72 12.71 -22.87
C PHE A 25 -25.84 11.73 -24.04
N MET A 26 -26.86 11.91 -24.88
CA MET A 26 -26.87 11.32 -26.21
C MET A 26 -25.76 12.00 -27.01
N SER A 27 -24.68 11.27 -27.28
CA SER A 27 -23.64 11.68 -28.23
C SER A 27 -23.49 10.58 -29.28
N LYS A 28 -23.49 11.02 -30.54
CA LYS A 28 -23.61 10.22 -31.75
C LYS A 28 -22.57 9.09 -31.80
N ASN A 29 -23.05 7.89 -32.13
CA ASN A 29 -22.25 6.68 -32.36
C ASN A 29 -21.21 6.92 -33.45
N ILE A 30 -19.97 7.14 -33.05
CA ILE A 30 -18.81 6.72 -33.83
C ILE A 30 -18.17 5.61 -33.00
N TYR A 31 -18.44 4.35 -33.36
CA TYR A 31 -17.74 3.20 -32.81
C TYR A 31 -16.28 3.20 -33.29
N LYS A 32 -15.49 4.18 -32.83
CA LYS A 32 -14.04 4.06 -32.82
C LYS A 32 -13.75 3.01 -31.76
N SER A 33 -13.60 1.77 -32.20
CA SER A 33 -13.07 0.68 -31.38
C SER A 33 -11.85 1.23 -30.62
N ARG A 34 -11.95 1.31 -29.29
CA ARG A 34 -10.85 1.77 -28.45
C ARG A 34 -9.75 0.73 -28.60
N THR A 35 -8.75 1.02 -29.42
CA THR A 35 -7.54 0.21 -29.52
C THR A 35 -6.86 0.23 -28.16
N TYR A 36 -7.03 -0.86 -27.41
CA TYR A 36 -6.48 -0.98 -26.07
C TYR A 36 -5.02 -1.42 -26.21
N SER A 37 -4.12 -0.45 -26.25
CA SER A 37 -2.68 -0.74 -26.23
C SER A 37 -2.32 -1.28 -24.85
N LYS A 38 -1.89 -2.55 -24.80
CA LYS A 38 -1.40 -3.17 -23.58
C LYS A 38 -0.08 -2.50 -23.17
N VAL A 39 0.00 -2.03 -21.93
CA VAL A 39 1.25 -1.48 -21.38
C VAL A 39 2.27 -2.60 -21.24
N SER A 40 3.48 -2.40 -21.75
CA SER A 40 4.54 -3.41 -21.66
C SER A 40 5.00 -3.61 -20.21
N GLU A 41 5.55 -4.78 -19.90
CA GLU A 41 6.07 -5.06 -18.55
C GLU A 41 7.25 -4.14 -18.19
N ASP A 42 8.08 -3.77 -19.16
CA ASP A 42 9.20 -2.85 -18.93
C ASP A 42 8.70 -1.43 -18.57
N GLN A 43 7.63 -0.98 -19.22
CA GLN A 43 6.98 0.28 -18.90
C GLN A 43 6.40 0.28 -17.50
N LYS A 44 5.79 -0.83 -17.07
CA LYS A 44 5.28 -1.00 -15.69
C LYS A 44 6.39 -0.93 -14.65
N LYS A 45 7.52 -1.62 -14.89
CA LYS A 45 8.70 -1.57 -14.01
C LYS A 45 9.27 -0.17 -13.92
N LYS A 46 9.42 0.53 -15.05
CA LYS A 46 9.89 1.92 -15.07
C LYS A 46 8.93 2.87 -14.33
N LEU A 47 7.62 2.69 -14.50
CA LEU A 47 6.60 3.47 -13.80
C LEU A 47 6.70 3.30 -12.28
N LEU A 48 6.85 2.06 -11.81
CA LEU A 48 7.06 1.78 -10.38
C LEU A 48 8.34 2.44 -9.86
N LYS A 49 9.43 2.37 -10.61
CA LYS A 49 10.69 3.00 -10.21
C LYS A 49 10.52 4.52 -10.03
N LEU A 50 9.92 5.19 -11.00
CA LEU A 50 9.66 6.63 -10.95
C LEU A 50 8.77 7.03 -9.77
N VAL A 51 7.68 6.30 -9.55
CA VAL A 51 6.71 6.68 -8.51
C VAL A 51 7.18 6.26 -7.11
N CYS A 52 7.66 5.04 -6.94
CA CYS A 52 7.99 4.49 -5.61
C CYS A 52 9.39 4.85 -5.13
N PHE A 53 10.39 4.91 -6.01
CA PHE A 53 11.77 5.21 -5.61
C PHE A 53 12.12 6.68 -5.77
N PHE A 54 11.70 7.31 -6.87
CA PHE A 54 12.00 8.72 -7.15
C PHE A 54 10.90 9.68 -6.67
N GLY A 55 9.76 9.18 -6.18
CA GLY A 55 8.70 10.01 -5.61
C GLY A 55 7.90 10.82 -6.64
N PHE A 56 7.94 10.48 -7.93
CA PHE A 56 7.22 11.20 -8.97
C PHE A 56 5.70 11.03 -8.81
N LYS A 57 4.94 12.08 -9.17
CA LYS A 57 3.49 11.95 -9.31
C LYS A 57 3.19 10.99 -10.46
N ILE A 58 2.17 10.15 -10.31
CA ILE A 58 1.76 9.16 -11.32
C ILE A 58 1.49 9.82 -12.68
N LYS A 59 0.92 11.03 -12.68
CA LYS A 59 0.64 11.80 -13.90
C LYS A 59 1.93 12.12 -14.67
N ASP A 60 2.95 12.61 -13.96
CA ASP A 60 4.21 13.05 -14.56
C ASP A 60 5.03 11.85 -15.05
N ALA A 61 5.08 10.77 -14.26
CA ALA A 61 5.72 9.52 -14.66
C ALA A 61 5.03 8.86 -15.87
N ALA A 62 3.69 8.92 -15.94
CA ALA A 62 2.94 8.40 -17.08
C ALA A 62 3.23 9.21 -18.36
N GLN A 63 3.34 10.54 -18.24
CA GLN A 63 3.69 11.41 -19.36
C GLN A 63 5.11 11.12 -19.87
N GLN A 64 6.09 10.98 -18.97
CA GLN A 64 7.47 10.64 -19.36
C GLN A 64 7.59 9.27 -20.05
N LEU A 65 6.75 8.30 -19.66
CA LEU A 65 6.76 6.96 -20.23
C LEU A 65 5.82 6.79 -21.44
N ASN A 66 5.14 7.86 -21.87
CA ASN A 66 4.12 7.85 -22.92
C ASN A 66 3.00 6.82 -22.65
N ILE A 67 2.58 6.68 -21.39
CA ILE A 67 1.49 5.79 -20.95
C ILE A 67 0.25 6.63 -20.67
N LYS A 68 -0.94 6.14 -21.06
CA LYS A 68 -2.20 6.78 -20.65
C LYS A 68 -2.29 6.81 -19.12
N TYR A 69 -2.55 7.97 -18.56
CA TYR A 69 -2.68 8.17 -17.10
C TYR A 69 -3.67 7.18 -16.45
N ALA A 70 -4.80 6.89 -17.11
CA ALA A 70 -5.77 5.92 -16.62
C ALA A 70 -5.17 4.52 -16.42
N ALA A 71 -4.35 4.06 -17.37
CA ALA A 71 -3.67 2.76 -17.28
C ALA A 71 -2.62 2.75 -16.16
N ALA A 72 -1.81 3.82 -16.07
CA ALA A 72 -0.83 3.98 -15.01
C ALA A 72 -1.47 3.99 -13.62
N LYS A 73 -2.57 4.73 -13.43
CA LYS A 73 -3.31 4.80 -12.17
C LYS A 73 -3.87 3.42 -11.77
N SER A 74 -4.53 2.73 -12.70
CA SER A 74 -5.08 1.40 -12.43
C SER A 74 -3.99 0.42 -12.02
N TYR A 75 -2.84 0.44 -12.71
CA TYR A 75 -1.70 -0.41 -12.37
C TYR A 75 -1.13 -0.09 -10.98
N MET A 76 -0.92 1.18 -10.65
CA MET A 76 -0.41 1.58 -9.34
C MET A 76 -1.34 1.18 -8.19
N ILE A 77 -2.66 1.29 -8.38
CA ILE A 77 -3.66 0.84 -7.39
C ILE A 77 -3.59 -0.68 -7.23
N PHE A 78 -3.54 -1.42 -8.34
CA PHE A 78 -3.42 -2.87 -8.32
C PHE A 78 -2.14 -3.32 -7.58
N HIS A 79 -0.99 -2.72 -7.92
CA HIS A 79 0.29 -3.03 -7.29
C HIS A 79 0.28 -2.72 -5.79
N ARG A 80 -0.26 -1.57 -5.40
CA ARG A 80 -0.39 -1.19 -3.99
C ARG A 80 -1.19 -2.22 -3.20
N ASN A 81 -2.33 -2.66 -3.72
CA ASN A 81 -3.21 -3.58 -3.00
C ASN A 81 -2.63 -5.00 -2.89
N ASN A 82 -1.97 -5.48 -3.94
CA ASN A 82 -1.48 -6.86 -3.99
C ASN A 82 -0.07 -7.04 -3.45
N VAL A 83 0.79 -6.03 -3.56
CA VAL A 83 2.22 -6.15 -3.22
C VAL A 83 2.58 -5.32 -1.99
N MET A 84 2.15 -4.05 -1.93
CA MET A 84 2.52 -3.16 -0.81
C MET A 84 1.65 -3.38 0.43
N MET A 85 0.36 -3.63 0.24
CA MET A 85 -0.63 -3.81 1.30
C MET A 85 -1.10 -5.26 1.42
N SER A 86 -0.33 -6.22 0.89
CA SER A 86 -0.60 -7.63 1.10
C SER A 86 -0.70 -7.87 2.60
N LYS A 87 -1.92 -8.12 3.10
CA LYS A 87 -2.15 -8.36 4.51
C LYS A 87 -1.35 -9.61 4.86
N HIS A 88 -0.38 -9.49 5.76
CA HIS A 88 0.17 -10.65 6.42
C HIS A 88 -0.98 -11.24 7.25
N SER A 89 -1.59 -12.31 6.76
CA SER A 89 -2.55 -13.08 7.53
C SER A 89 -1.78 -13.78 8.63
N ILE A 90 -1.61 -13.09 9.75
CA ILE A 90 -1.20 -13.74 10.99
C ILE A 90 -2.44 -14.55 11.40
N ASN A 91 -2.45 -15.83 11.01
CA ASN A 91 -3.47 -16.80 11.43
C ASN A 91 -3.26 -17.19 12.90
N SER A 92 -3.11 -16.20 13.78
CA SER A 92 -3.11 -16.43 15.21
C SER A 92 -4.51 -16.19 15.72
N GLN A 93 -5.08 -17.22 16.35
CA GLN A 93 -6.31 -17.08 17.14
C GLN A 93 -6.06 -16.32 18.45
N GLN A 94 -4.80 -16.08 18.79
CA GLN A 94 -4.42 -15.40 20.01
C GLN A 94 -4.57 -13.88 19.83
N VAL A 95 -5.24 -13.26 20.81
CA VAL A 95 -5.29 -11.80 20.92
C VAL A 95 -3.89 -11.24 21.17
N CYS A 96 -3.64 -10.01 20.71
CA CYS A 96 -2.40 -9.31 21.06
C CYS A 96 -2.32 -9.15 22.58
N GLN A 97 -1.23 -9.64 23.19
CA GLN A 97 -0.98 -9.53 24.61
C GLN A 97 0.24 -8.64 24.85
N ILE A 98 0.18 -7.85 25.93
CA ILE A 98 1.34 -7.14 26.45
C ILE A 98 2.04 -8.13 27.38
N ALA A 99 3.23 -8.58 26.98
CA ALA A 99 4.08 -9.39 27.85
C ALA A 99 5.22 -8.51 28.39
N PRO A 100 5.62 -8.70 29.67
CA PRO A 100 6.88 -8.12 30.15
C PRO A 100 8.02 -8.65 29.27
N LEU A 101 9.08 -7.85 29.09
CA LEU A 101 10.29 -8.30 28.41
C LEU A 101 10.81 -9.56 29.12
N SER A 102 10.56 -10.72 28.51
CA SER A 102 10.84 -12.01 29.12
C SER A 102 12.35 -12.21 29.27
N LEU A 103 12.76 -13.08 30.20
CA LEU A 103 14.15 -13.53 30.34
C LEU A 103 14.71 -14.24 29.08
N LYS A 104 13.85 -14.55 28.09
CA LYS A 104 14.28 -15.16 26.81
C LYS A 104 14.66 -14.10 25.79
N LYS A 105 15.81 -14.33 25.16
CA LYS A 105 16.30 -13.58 23.99
C LYS A 105 15.25 -13.62 22.89
N CYS A 106 14.75 -12.45 22.50
CA CYS A 106 13.83 -12.30 21.38
C CYS A 106 14.59 -11.68 20.20
N ASN A 107 14.60 -12.38 19.07
CA ASN A 107 15.21 -11.92 17.83
C ASN A 107 14.16 -11.21 16.99
N LEU A 108 14.24 -9.89 16.94
CA LEU A 108 13.40 -9.09 16.06
C LEU A 108 14.08 -8.88 14.72
N THR A 109 13.29 -8.99 13.66
CA THR A 109 13.72 -8.62 12.31
C THR A 109 12.85 -7.49 11.82
N ILE A 110 13.44 -6.30 11.66
CA ILE A 110 12.78 -5.14 11.07
C ILE A 110 13.09 -5.16 9.57
N ILE A 111 12.04 -5.23 8.74
CA ILE A 111 12.15 -5.27 7.29
C ILE A 111 11.56 -3.98 6.72
N SER A 112 12.42 -3.14 6.15
CA SER A 112 12.02 -1.92 5.45
C SER A 112 11.75 -2.23 3.98
N LYS A 113 10.55 -1.90 3.49
CA LYS A 113 10.14 -2.12 2.09
C LYS A 113 9.81 -0.80 1.40
N ILE A 114 10.24 -0.64 0.14
CA ILE A 114 9.86 0.48 -0.74
C ILE A 114 9.21 -0.11 -2.00
N GLY A 115 7.99 0.31 -2.31
CA GLY A 115 7.26 -0.20 -3.48
C GLY A 115 6.95 -1.71 -3.45
N GLY A 116 7.15 -2.38 -2.31
CA GLY A 116 7.03 -3.84 -2.16
C GLY A 116 8.36 -4.57 -2.06
N ASP A 117 9.44 -3.94 -2.50
CA ASP A 117 10.79 -4.51 -2.49
C ASP A 117 11.47 -4.24 -1.15
N VAL A 118 12.17 -5.25 -0.61
CA VAL A 118 12.95 -5.11 0.63
C VAL A 118 14.20 -4.31 0.34
N VAL A 119 14.34 -3.17 1.02
CA VAL A 119 15.49 -2.28 0.88
C VAL A 119 16.50 -2.49 2.01
N GLN A 120 16.00 -2.80 3.21
CA GLN A 120 16.85 -3.00 4.36
C GLN A 120 16.22 -4.02 5.31
N GLN A 121 17.08 -4.85 5.89
CA GLN A 121 16.69 -5.80 6.92
C GLN A 121 17.66 -5.68 8.09
N LEU A 122 17.13 -5.30 9.25
CA LEU A 122 17.90 -5.16 10.48
C LEU A 122 17.45 -6.23 11.47
N LYS A 123 18.42 -6.90 12.09
CA LYS A 123 18.18 -7.86 13.15
C LYS A 123 18.57 -7.21 14.47
N PHE A 124 17.63 -7.21 15.41
CA PHE A 124 17.82 -6.70 16.75
C PHE A 124 17.60 -7.81 17.76
N GLU A 125 18.49 -7.89 18.74
CA GLU A 125 18.37 -8.79 19.88
C GLU A 125 18.24 -7.93 21.13
N TYR A 126 17.17 -8.12 21.91
CA TYR A 126 17.00 -7.39 23.16
C TYR A 126 17.89 -7.95 24.27
N PRO A 127 18.56 -7.09 25.06
CA PRO A 127 19.30 -7.53 26.23
C PRO A 127 18.34 -8.02 27.31
N THR A 128 18.71 -9.11 27.97
CA THR A 128 17.93 -9.68 29.07
C THR A 128 18.09 -8.80 30.32
N ILE A 129 16.98 -8.35 30.90
CA ILE A 129 17.01 -7.70 32.22
C ILE A 129 17.19 -8.80 33.26
N LYS A 130 18.36 -8.84 33.92
CA LYS A 130 18.57 -9.70 35.09
C LYS A 130 17.77 -9.08 36.24
N GLN A 131 16.83 -9.83 36.81
CA GLN A 131 16.22 -9.47 38.08
C GLN A 131 17.18 -9.94 39.18
N GLU A 132 17.80 -8.99 39.89
CA GLU A 132 18.52 -9.23 41.15
C GLU A 132 17.56 -9.43 42.31
#